data_AF-A0A6B3L082-F1
#
_entry.id   AF-A0A6B3L082-F1
#
_cell.length_a   1.000
_cell.length_b   1.000
_cell.length_c   1.000
_cell.angle_alpha   90.00
_cell.angle_beta   90.00
_cell.angle_gamma   90.00
#
_symmetry.space_group_name_H-M   'P 1'
#
loop_
_entity.id
_entity.type
_entity.pdbx_description
1 polymer ?
#
loop_
_entity_poly.entity_id
_entity_poly.type
_entity_poly.pdbx_seq_one_letter_code
_entity_poly.pdbx_strand_id
1 'polypeptide(L)'
;MMSMRGWLVAFGVLCFPSLALANTGTPLMWASALHLVVGNALIGLIEGLLLGAMFKCSKRGSVLVLIAANYVSAWAGAKLLSLATGVVPGLTIETIQFWFWVFVAVAFVVTLVIEFPFFWYALRPGDGRMRKALVATPVIHGVSYLLLVGWYWLASGTSMLTQLDVVTADEMALPDGYALYYLETDGESVLRIDLADWGSPESVAHVSAPGLHDRLFVNPRDGGGFDLMVYRDELEEASIEGEPVLADFAEVAPLESWVDEQGSPMGTWWNFGSVPAIGEASDWRFFTGCWAWKGIRGENLRTGEVVRFGLELPIAEWRVRNATQLPGDYVVAQLGRDQIVAIDVETRRISLLARGQGPVVVVPKASGASAE
;
A
#
# COMPACT_ATOMS: atom_id res chain seq x y z
N MET A 1 -33.41 27.12 -18.77
CA MET A 1 -32.00 27.47 -18.50
C MET A 1 -31.70 27.17 -17.04
N MET A 2 -30.89 26.15 -16.75
CA MET A 2 -30.45 25.88 -15.38
C MET A 2 -29.52 27.01 -14.90
N SER A 3 -29.73 27.48 -13.69
CA SER A 3 -28.87 28.48 -13.07
C SER A 3 -27.48 27.90 -12.79
N MET A 4 -26.46 28.77 -12.67
CA MET A 4 -25.08 28.35 -12.37
C MET A 4 -24.97 27.51 -11.09
N ARG A 5 -25.87 27.74 -10.11
CA ARG A 5 -26.02 26.89 -8.92
C ARG A 5 -26.51 25.48 -9.26
N GLY A 6 -27.44 25.35 -10.21
CA GLY A 6 -27.91 24.04 -10.69
C GLY A 6 -26.80 23.24 -11.37
N TRP A 7 -25.91 23.89 -12.11
CA TRP A 7 -24.74 23.24 -12.71
C TRP A 7 -23.71 22.79 -11.67
N LEU A 8 -23.44 23.60 -10.65
CA LEU A 8 -22.51 23.24 -9.58
C LEU A 8 -23.03 22.09 -8.71
N VAL A 9 -24.34 22.07 -8.43
CA VAL A 9 -24.97 20.96 -7.70
C VAL A 9 -25.01 19.69 -8.56
N ALA A 10 -25.35 19.79 -9.85
CA ALA A 10 -25.34 18.65 -10.76
C ALA A 10 -23.92 18.10 -10.96
N PHE A 11 -22.91 18.96 -11.10
CA PHE A 11 -21.51 18.56 -11.16
C PHE A 11 -21.06 17.91 -9.85
N GLY A 12 -21.42 18.49 -8.69
CA GLY A 12 -21.17 17.89 -7.38
C GLY A 12 -21.77 16.49 -7.26
N VAL A 13 -23.04 16.32 -7.63
CA VAL A 13 -23.74 15.02 -7.59
C VAL A 13 -23.15 14.01 -8.60
N LEU A 14 -22.70 14.47 -9.78
CA LEU A 14 -22.01 13.61 -10.76
C LEU A 14 -20.57 13.26 -10.35
N CYS A 15 -19.92 14.09 -9.54
CA CYS A 15 -18.61 13.81 -8.95
C CYS A 15 -18.69 12.94 -7.68
N PHE A 16 -19.89 12.70 -7.14
CA PHE A 16 -20.09 11.71 -6.08
C PHE A 16 -20.28 10.33 -6.71
N PRO A 17 -19.36 9.36 -6.49
CA PRO A 17 -19.48 8.04 -7.07
C PRO A 17 -20.60 7.29 -6.35
N SER A 18 -21.82 7.30 -6.92
CA SER A 18 -22.97 6.57 -6.37
C SER A 18 -23.04 5.10 -6.81
N LEU A 19 -22.09 4.64 -7.62
CA LEU A 19 -22.03 3.25 -8.10
C LEU A 19 -20.58 2.77 -8.04
N ALA A 20 -20.27 2.03 -6.98
CA ALA A 20 -19.04 1.25 -6.87
C ALA A 20 -19.13 0.06 -7.84
N LEU A 21 -18.84 0.30 -9.12
CA LEU A 21 -18.51 -0.80 -10.03
C LEU A 21 -17.21 -1.44 -9.51
N ALA A 22 -17.18 -2.76 -9.35
CA ALA A 22 -16.02 -3.52 -8.85
C ALA A 22 -14.72 -3.29 -9.66
N ASN A 23 -14.84 -2.66 -10.84
CA ASN A 23 -13.74 -2.33 -11.76
C ASN A 23 -13.34 -0.84 -11.75
N THR A 24 -13.93 -0.02 -10.88
CA THR A 24 -13.51 1.39 -10.75
C THR A 24 -12.25 1.42 -9.89
N GLY A 25 -11.15 1.96 -10.44
CA GLY A 25 -9.86 2.08 -9.75
C GLY A 25 -9.96 2.82 -8.41
N THR A 26 -8.86 2.86 -7.66
CA THR A 26 -8.86 3.44 -6.30
C THR A 26 -9.12 4.95 -6.30
N PRO A 27 -9.56 5.54 -5.18
CA PRO A 27 -9.72 7.00 -5.08
C PRO A 27 -8.43 7.75 -5.45
N LEU A 28 -7.27 7.22 -5.08
CA LEU A 28 -5.98 7.80 -5.42
C LEU A 28 -5.69 7.77 -6.92
N MET A 29 -6.04 6.67 -7.62
CA MET A 29 -5.92 6.59 -9.08
C MET A 29 -6.76 7.67 -9.76
N TRP A 30 -8.01 7.84 -9.35
CA TRP A 30 -8.90 8.88 -9.90
C TRP A 30 -8.44 10.28 -9.56
N ALA A 31 -8.02 10.53 -8.32
CA ALA A 31 -7.46 11.80 -7.89
C ALA A 31 -6.23 12.17 -8.72
N SER A 32 -5.38 11.19 -9.03
CA SER A 32 -4.21 11.37 -9.90
C SER A 32 -4.61 11.69 -11.34
N ALA A 33 -5.56 10.95 -11.92
CA ALA A 33 -6.05 11.20 -13.28
C ALA A 33 -6.71 12.58 -13.41
N LEU A 34 -7.57 12.96 -12.46
CA LEU A 34 -8.22 14.27 -12.42
C LEU A 34 -7.20 15.40 -12.23
N HIS A 35 -6.20 15.20 -11.37
CA HIS A 35 -5.13 16.16 -11.19
C HIS A 35 -4.33 16.36 -12.49
N LEU A 36 -3.94 15.27 -13.15
CA LEU A 36 -3.21 15.33 -14.41
C LEU A 36 -3.99 16.04 -15.51
N VAL A 37 -5.28 15.76 -15.66
CA VAL A 37 -6.09 16.31 -16.77
C VAL A 37 -6.59 17.73 -16.49
N VAL A 38 -7.08 18.01 -15.29
CA VAL A 38 -7.75 19.29 -14.95
C VAL A 38 -7.05 20.04 -13.82
N GLY A 39 -6.56 19.32 -12.81
CA GLY A 39 -5.97 19.93 -11.62
C GLY A 39 -4.75 20.82 -11.94
N ASN A 40 -3.85 20.39 -12.82
CA ASN A 40 -2.70 21.20 -13.26
C ASN A 40 -3.12 22.56 -13.85
N ALA A 41 -4.20 22.59 -14.65
CA ALA A 41 -4.71 23.84 -15.21
C ALA A 41 -5.29 24.76 -14.12
N LEU A 42 -5.98 24.19 -13.12
CA LEU A 42 -6.50 24.94 -11.98
C LEU A 42 -5.38 25.49 -11.10
N ILE A 43 -4.33 24.71 -10.85
CA ILE A 43 -3.15 25.17 -10.12
C ILE A 43 -2.49 26.32 -10.87
N GLY A 44 -2.17 26.14 -12.15
CA GLY A 44 -1.54 27.19 -12.97
C GLY A 44 -2.41 28.46 -13.07
N LEU A 45 -3.74 28.34 -13.06
CA LEU A 45 -4.65 29.47 -12.95
C LEU A 45 -4.48 30.22 -11.62
N ILE A 46 -4.51 29.52 -10.49
CA ILE A 46 -4.34 30.10 -9.15
C ILE A 46 -2.98 30.79 -9.06
N GLU A 47 -1.91 30.09 -9.44
CA GLU A 47 -0.54 30.60 -9.39
C GLU A 47 -0.37 31.83 -10.30
N GLY A 48 -0.92 31.81 -11.52
CA GLY A 48 -0.84 32.92 -12.46
C GLY A 48 -1.58 34.17 -11.97
N LEU A 49 -2.72 33.98 -11.31
CA LEU A 49 -3.46 35.07 -10.67
C LEU A 49 -2.70 35.64 -9.46
N LEU A 50 -2.10 34.79 -8.62
CA LEU A 50 -1.27 35.20 -7.49
C LEU A 50 -0.04 35.99 -7.96
N LEU A 51 0.69 35.48 -8.97
CA LEU A 51 1.84 36.15 -9.57
C LEU A 51 1.47 37.54 -10.10
N GLY A 52 0.38 37.60 -10.88
CA GLY A 52 -0.15 38.85 -11.42
C GLY A 52 -0.55 39.86 -10.34
N ALA A 53 -1.12 39.40 -9.23
CA ALA A 53 -1.52 40.24 -8.11
C ALA A 53 -0.32 40.75 -7.31
N MET A 54 0.60 39.87 -6.92
CA MET A 54 1.75 40.20 -6.06
C MET A 54 2.80 41.07 -6.77
N PHE A 55 3.05 40.81 -8.06
CA PHE A 55 4.14 41.45 -8.81
C PHE A 55 3.66 42.42 -9.89
N LYS A 56 2.34 42.69 -9.95
CA LYS A 56 1.71 43.66 -10.87
C LYS A 56 2.04 43.39 -12.36
N CYS A 57 2.16 42.13 -12.75
CA CYS A 57 2.36 41.70 -14.14
C CYS A 57 1.02 41.36 -14.84
N SER A 58 1.09 40.92 -16.10
CA SER A 58 -0.12 40.59 -16.87
C SER A 58 -0.75 39.30 -16.33
N LYS A 59 -1.91 39.40 -15.67
CA LYS A 59 -2.63 38.22 -15.14
C LYS A 59 -2.89 37.17 -16.23
N ARG A 60 -3.36 37.58 -17.41
CA ARG A 60 -3.65 36.66 -18.53
C ARG A 60 -2.40 35.95 -19.02
N GLY A 61 -1.30 36.70 -19.20
CA GLY A 61 -0.02 36.13 -19.63
C GLY A 61 0.54 35.16 -18.58
N SER A 62 0.55 35.56 -17.31
CA SER A 62 1.01 34.71 -16.20
C SER A 62 0.20 33.43 -16.06
N VAL A 63 -1.13 33.48 -16.19
CA VAL A 63 -1.99 32.29 -16.17
C VAL A 63 -1.64 31.32 -17.28
N LEU A 64 -1.53 31.78 -18.54
CA LEU A 64 -1.21 30.89 -19.65
C LEU A 64 0.17 30.23 -19.49
N VAL A 65 1.16 31.01 -19.05
CA VAL A 65 2.53 30.51 -18.82
C VAL A 65 2.57 29.50 -17.69
N LEU A 66 1.90 29.75 -16.57
CA LEU A 66 1.95 28.84 -15.41
C LEU A 66 1.07 27.60 -15.56
N ILE A 67 0.01 27.66 -16.37
CA ILE A 67 -0.68 26.43 -16.81
C ILE A 67 0.30 25.54 -17.58
N ALA A 68 1.03 26.10 -18.55
CA ALA A 68 2.02 25.32 -19.29
C ALA A 68 3.13 24.78 -18.39
N ALA A 69 3.61 25.59 -17.43
CA ALA A 69 4.62 25.19 -16.45
C ALA A 69 4.19 23.96 -15.63
N ASN A 70 2.96 23.97 -15.10
CA ASN A 70 2.41 22.87 -14.30
C ASN A 70 2.31 21.56 -15.09
N TYR A 71 1.88 21.60 -16.35
CA TYR A 71 1.89 20.38 -17.17
C TYR A 71 3.32 19.88 -17.42
N VAL A 72 4.24 20.78 -17.75
CA VAL A 72 5.65 20.41 -17.99
C VAL A 72 6.26 19.78 -16.74
N SER A 73 6.04 20.36 -15.56
CA SER A 73 6.55 19.84 -14.29
C SER A 73 5.90 18.51 -13.90
N ALA A 74 4.59 18.33 -14.14
CA ALA A 74 3.89 17.07 -13.88
C ALA A 74 4.45 15.92 -14.75
N TRP A 75 4.65 16.14 -16.05
CA TRP A 75 5.22 15.12 -16.94
C TRP A 75 6.68 14.80 -16.62
N ALA A 76 7.48 15.82 -16.31
CA ALA A 76 8.87 15.65 -15.89
C ALA A 76 8.95 14.90 -14.54
N GLY A 77 8.09 15.24 -13.59
CA GLY A 77 7.98 14.57 -12.29
C GLY A 77 7.59 13.10 -12.43
N ALA A 78 6.61 12.77 -13.29
CA ALA A 78 6.22 11.39 -13.57
C ALA A 78 7.37 10.57 -14.15
N LYS A 79 8.15 11.15 -15.07
CA LYS A 79 9.37 10.50 -15.61
C LYS A 79 10.44 10.31 -14.55
N LEU A 80 10.68 11.31 -13.69
CA LEU A 80 11.65 11.19 -12.60
C LEU A 80 11.24 10.10 -11.61
N LEU A 81 9.96 10.02 -11.23
CA LEU A 81 9.46 8.99 -10.33
C LEU A 81 9.66 7.60 -10.92
N SER A 82 9.40 7.41 -12.22
CA SER A 82 9.61 6.12 -12.90
C SER A 82 11.08 5.66 -12.90
N LEU A 83 12.04 6.58 -12.75
CA LEU A 83 13.46 6.27 -12.61
C LEU A 83 13.84 6.01 -11.14
N ALA A 84 13.12 6.59 -10.19
CA ALA A 84 13.41 6.54 -8.76
C ALA A 84 12.78 5.33 -8.04
N THR A 85 11.76 4.68 -8.61
CA THR A 85 11.04 3.55 -7.99
C THR A 85 11.92 2.32 -7.68
N GLY A 86 13.13 2.23 -8.24
CA GLY A 86 14.12 1.20 -7.90
C GLY A 86 15.17 1.61 -6.85
N VAL A 87 15.13 2.85 -6.33
CA VAL A 87 16.29 3.48 -5.68
C VAL A 87 16.12 3.67 -4.17
N VAL A 88 14.92 3.44 -3.59
CA VAL A 88 14.69 3.64 -2.14
C VAL A 88 14.67 2.29 -1.42
N PRO A 89 15.83 1.72 -1.05
CA PRO A 89 15.88 0.56 -0.17
C PRO A 89 15.33 0.94 1.20
N GLY A 90 14.54 0.04 1.80
CA GLY A 90 14.09 0.19 3.19
C GLY A 90 12.80 1.00 3.38
N LEU A 91 11.93 1.10 2.37
CA LEU A 91 10.57 1.57 2.57
C LEU A 91 9.76 0.49 3.32
N THR A 92 9.55 0.67 4.62
CA THR A 92 8.81 -0.25 5.49
C THR A 92 7.73 0.49 6.26
N ILE A 93 6.81 -0.24 6.90
CA ILE A 93 5.78 0.35 7.77
C ILE A 93 6.38 1.24 8.88
N GLU A 94 7.61 0.97 9.30
CA GLU A 94 8.34 1.76 10.30
C GLU A 94 8.89 3.07 9.73
N THR A 95 9.24 3.10 8.44
CA THR A 95 9.95 4.23 7.83
C THR A 95 9.10 5.04 6.86
N ILE A 96 7.91 4.54 6.47
CA ILE A 96 7.07 5.12 5.43
C ILE A 96 6.67 6.57 5.72
N GLN A 97 6.40 6.92 6.98
CA GLN A 97 6.02 8.29 7.33
C GLN A 97 7.18 9.27 7.08
N PHE A 98 8.40 8.88 7.44
CA PHE A 98 9.60 9.67 7.15
C PHE A 98 9.79 9.84 5.64
N TRP A 99 9.76 8.72 4.90
CA TRP A 99 9.95 8.75 3.45
C TRP A 99 8.85 9.54 2.73
N PHE A 100 7.60 9.47 3.18
CA PHE A 100 6.51 10.28 2.66
C PHE A 100 6.86 11.78 2.67
N TRP A 101 7.34 12.31 3.80
CA TRP A 101 7.73 13.72 3.88
C TRP A 101 8.97 14.05 3.07
N VAL A 102 9.95 13.14 2.99
CA VAL A 102 11.11 13.28 2.10
C VAL A 102 10.65 13.41 0.66
N PHE A 103 9.74 12.54 0.20
CA PHE A 103 9.19 12.59 -1.16
C PHE A 103 8.41 13.88 -1.43
N VAL A 104 7.58 14.35 -0.48
CA VAL A 104 6.90 15.65 -0.61
C VAL A 104 7.89 16.79 -0.75
N ALA A 105 8.95 16.82 0.06
CA ALA A 105 9.99 17.84 0.01
C ALA A 105 10.79 17.80 -1.30
N VAL A 106 11.20 16.61 -1.75
CA VAL A 106 11.92 16.43 -3.01
C VAL A 106 11.05 16.82 -4.19
N ALA A 107 9.79 16.37 -4.24
CA ALA A 107 8.85 16.74 -5.29
C ALA A 107 8.68 18.26 -5.36
N PHE A 108 8.50 18.91 -4.21
CA PHE A 108 8.41 20.37 -4.11
C PHE A 108 9.64 21.05 -4.72
N VAL A 109 10.85 20.68 -4.29
CA VAL A 109 12.10 21.28 -4.80
C VAL A 109 12.26 21.05 -6.30
N VAL A 110 11.97 19.84 -6.80
CA VAL A 110 12.03 19.53 -8.23
C VAL A 110 11.06 20.40 -9.01
N THR A 111 9.83 20.59 -8.54
CA THR A 111 8.87 21.52 -9.14
C THR A 111 9.42 22.94 -9.17
N LEU A 112 9.99 23.46 -8.07
CA LEU A 112 10.58 24.80 -8.05
C LEU A 112 11.64 24.97 -9.13
N VAL A 113 12.53 23.98 -9.29
CA VAL A 113 13.62 24.02 -10.28
C VAL A 113 13.08 24.02 -11.71
N ILE A 114 12.13 23.13 -12.01
CA ILE A 114 11.56 22.99 -13.36
C ILE A 114 10.75 24.23 -13.73
N GLU A 115 9.99 24.78 -12.79
CA GLU A 115 9.06 25.87 -13.06
C GLU A 115 9.69 27.27 -12.94
N PHE A 116 10.83 27.41 -12.26
CA PHE A 116 11.58 28.67 -12.16
C PHE A 116 11.72 29.45 -13.48
N PRO A 117 12.13 28.85 -14.62
CA PRO A 117 12.23 29.58 -15.90
C PRO A 117 10.89 30.17 -16.37
N PHE A 118 9.77 29.54 -16.07
CA PHE A 118 8.44 30.02 -16.43
C PHE A 118 8.03 31.23 -15.58
N PHE A 119 8.30 31.19 -14.27
CA PHE A 119 8.12 32.35 -13.38
C PHE A 119 8.98 33.53 -13.83
N TRP A 120 10.24 33.27 -14.17
CA TRP A 120 11.16 34.28 -14.66
C TRP A 120 10.69 34.92 -15.98
N TYR A 121 10.13 34.11 -16.89
CA TYR A 121 9.56 34.57 -18.16
C TYR A 121 8.25 35.36 -17.97
N ALA A 122 7.36 34.93 -17.07
CA ALA A 122 6.07 35.57 -16.83
C ALA A 122 6.20 36.95 -16.16
N LEU A 123 7.31 37.20 -15.46
CA LEU A 123 7.61 38.50 -14.84
C LEU A 123 8.07 39.51 -15.89
N ARG A 124 7.56 40.74 -15.78
CA ARG A 124 7.90 41.83 -16.71
C ARG A 124 9.41 42.09 -16.77
N PRO A 125 9.97 42.43 -17.95
CA PRO A 125 11.34 42.89 -18.07
C PRO A 125 11.60 44.10 -17.16
N GLY A 126 12.72 44.11 -16.45
CA GLY A 126 13.13 45.21 -15.57
C GLY A 126 14.10 44.78 -14.47
N ASP A 127 14.55 45.74 -13.68
CA ASP A 127 15.51 45.50 -12.62
C ASP A 127 14.97 44.56 -11.54
N GLY A 128 15.84 43.66 -11.08
CA GLY A 128 15.52 42.70 -10.03
C GLY A 128 14.58 41.57 -10.45
N ARG A 129 14.34 41.34 -11.76
CA ARG A 129 13.49 40.25 -12.26
C ARG A 129 13.86 38.88 -11.69
N MET A 130 15.16 38.57 -11.61
CA MET A 130 15.64 37.30 -11.03
C MET A 130 15.31 37.19 -9.54
N ARG A 131 15.53 38.26 -8.76
CA ARG A 131 15.18 38.29 -7.34
C ARG A 131 13.67 38.11 -7.14
N LYS A 132 12.84 38.75 -7.98
CA LYS A 132 11.39 38.57 -7.95
C LYS A 132 11.00 37.13 -8.24
N ALA A 133 11.60 36.49 -9.25
CA ALA A 133 11.35 35.08 -9.55
C ALA A 133 11.75 34.17 -8.38
N LEU A 134 12.95 34.36 -7.81
CA LEU A 134 13.45 33.58 -6.66
C LEU A 134 12.54 33.67 -5.43
N VAL A 135 11.85 34.79 -5.23
CA VAL A 135 10.86 34.95 -4.14
C VAL A 135 9.49 34.41 -4.56
N ALA A 136 9.04 34.72 -5.78
CA ALA A 136 7.72 34.35 -6.28
C ALA A 136 7.52 32.84 -6.32
N THR A 137 8.48 32.11 -6.88
CA THR A 137 8.41 30.66 -7.09
C THR A 137 8.12 29.90 -5.79
N PRO A 138 8.93 29.98 -4.71
CA PRO A 138 8.65 29.26 -3.47
C PRO A 138 7.38 29.75 -2.75
N VAL A 139 7.08 31.05 -2.77
CA VAL A 139 5.89 31.58 -2.08
C VAL A 139 4.60 31.11 -2.74
N ILE A 140 4.53 31.19 -4.06
CA ILE A 140 3.34 30.81 -4.82
C ILE A 140 3.16 29.29 -4.81
N HIS A 141 4.25 28.53 -5.01
CA HIS A 141 4.18 27.08 -4.88
C HIS A 141 3.84 26.63 -3.47
N GLY A 142 4.25 27.36 -2.42
CA GLY A 142 3.83 27.05 -1.06
C GLY A 142 2.30 27.02 -0.91
N VAL A 143 1.57 27.90 -1.61
CA VAL A 143 0.10 27.90 -1.60
C VAL A 143 -0.46 26.73 -2.38
N SER A 144 0.01 26.49 -3.61
CA SER A 144 -0.52 25.41 -4.46
C SER A 144 -0.17 24.02 -3.92
N TYR A 145 1.02 23.82 -3.36
CA TYR A 145 1.41 22.55 -2.76
C TYR A 145 0.62 22.23 -1.49
N LEU A 146 0.23 23.22 -0.68
CA LEU A 146 -0.67 22.95 0.45
C LEU A 146 -2.02 22.40 -0.03
N LEU A 147 -2.56 22.97 -1.11
CA LEU A 147 -3.78 22.46 -1.73
C LEU A 147 -3.57 21.05 -2.31
N LEU A 148 -2.42 20.81 -2.95
CA LEU A 148 -2.09 19.54 -3.57
C LEU A 148 -1.89 18.42 -2.54
N VAL A 149 -1.16 18.69 -1.47
CA VAL A 149 -0.97 17.76 -0.34
C VAL A 149 -2.32 17.44 0.29
N GLY A 150 -3.17 18.45 0.53
CA GLY A 150 -4.52 18.23 1.04
C GLY A 150 -5.38 17.36 0.12
N TRP A 151 -5.34 17.63 -1.19
CA TRP A 151 -6.05 16.83 -2.21
C TRP A 151 -5.63 15.36 -2.19
N TYR A 152 -4.32 15.09 -2.26
CA TYR A 152 -3.81 13.73 -2.27
C TYR A 152 -4.01 13.03 -0.93
N TRP A 153 -3.89 13.74 0.19
CA TRP A 153 -4.15 13.20 1.52
C TRP A 153 -5.59 12.71 1.66
N LEU A 154 -6.57 13.49 1.17
CA LEU A 154 -7.99 13.11 1.19
C LEU A 154 -8.31 11.91 0.29
N ALA A 155 -7.54 11.72 -0.79
CA ALA A 155 -7.70 10.59 -1.71
C ALA A 155 -6.91 9.34 -1.29
N SER A 156 -6.02 9.45 -0.31
CA SER A 156 -5.13 8.37 0.12
C SER A 156 -5.78 7.46 1.16
N GLY A 157 -5.40 6.18 1.15
CA GLY A 157 -5.66 5.27 2.26
C GLY A 157 -4.58 5.48 3.32
N THR A 158 -4.89 6.18 4.42
CA THR A 158 -3.90 6.54 5.45
C THR A 158 -4.18 5.92 6.82
N SER A 159 -5.20 5.07 6.94
CA SER A 159 -5.61 4.55 8.25
C SER A 159 -4.54 3.68 8.91
N MET A 160 -3.72 2.94 8.14
CA MET A 160 -2.56 2.25 8.72
C MET A 160 -1.51 3.19 9.33
N LEU A 161 -1.36 4.43 8.84
CA LEU A 161 -0.41 5.39 9.40
C LEU A 161 -0.97 6.21 10.56
N THR A 162 -2.29 6.39 10.58
CA THR A 162 -2.94 7.38 11.45
C THR A 162 -3.73 6.74 12.58
N GLN A 163 -4.02 5.45 12.48
CA GLN A 163 -4.83 4.72 13.46
C GLN A 163 -4.11 3.55 14.10
N LEU A 164 -2.91 3.19 13.63
CA LEU A 164 -2.08 2.14 14.21
C LEU A 164 -0.79 2.74 14.76
N ASP A 165 -0.41 2.28 15.94
CA ASP A 165 0.89 2.55 16.54
C ASP A 165 1.88 1.50 16.04
N VAL A 166 2.98 1.95 15.43
CA VAL A 166 4.05 1.06 14.98
C VAL A 166 4.92 0.69 16.18
N VAL A 167 5.02 -0.60 16.46
CA VAL A 167 5.75 -1.19 17.61
C VAL A 167 6.76 -2.23 17.13
N THR A 168 7.67 -2.64 18.00
CA THR A 168 8.60 -3.75 17.68
C THR A 168 7.91 -5.10 17.80
N ALA A 169 8.50 -6.15 17.22
CA ALA A 169 7.93 -7.50 17.25
C ALA A 169 7.80 -8.03 18.68
N ASP A 170 8.79 -7.76 19.54
CA ASP A 170 8.79 -8.14 20.96
C ASP A 170 7.63 -7.49 21.74
N GLU A 171 7.17 -6.30 21.33
CA GLU A 171 6.08 -5.57 21.99
C GLU A 171 4.67 -6.08 21.61
N MET A 172 4.55 -6.91 20.57
CA MET A 172 3.27 -7.46 20.11
C MET A 172 2.73 -8.58 21.00
N ALA A 173 3.57 -9.22 21.81
CA ALA A 173 3.16 -10.34 22.70
C ALA A 173 2.25 -11.38 22.01
N LEU A 174 2.69 -11.86 20.85
CA LEU A 174 1.95 -12.88 20.08
C LEU A 174 1.82 -14.19 20.87
N PRO A 175 0.77 -14.99 20.61
CA PRO A 175 0.54 -16.23 21.34
C PRO A 175 1.63 -17.28 21.07
N ASP A 176 1.96 -18.05 22.12
CA ASP A 176 2.90 -19.16 22.06
C ASP A 176 2.38 -20.35 21.23
N GLY A 177 3.31 -21.18 20.75
CA GLY A 177 2.98 -22.44 20.06
C GLY A 177 2.62 -22.27 18.59
N TYR A 178 2.87 -21.11 18.00
CA TYR A 178 2.67 -20.83 16.59
C TYR A 178 4.00 -20.60 15.88
N ALA A 179 4.12 -21.12 14.66
CA ALA A 179 5.28 -20.90 13.80
C ALA A 179 4.87 -20.20 12.51
N LEU A 180 5.70 -19.27 12.05
CA LEU A 180 5.56 -18.56 10.78
C LEU A 180 6.54 -19.16 9.76
N TYR A 181 6.01 -19.63 8.64
CA TYR A 181 6.78 -20.04 7.45
C TYR A 181 6.60 -19.00 6.35
N TYR A 182 7.67 -18.68 5.64
CA TYR A 182 7.61 -17.70 4.54
C TYR A 182 8.76 -17.88 3.54
N LEU A 183 8.59 -17.36 2.33
CA LEU A 183 9.65 -17.27 1.33
C LEU A 183 10.58 -16.11 1.66
N GLU A 184 11.90 -16.36 1.63
CA GLU A 184 12.91 -15.31 1.67
C GLU A 184 12.72 -14.29 0.54
N THR A 185 13.25 -13.07 0.70
CA THR A 185 12.98 -11.95 -0.23
C THR A 185 13.49 -12.23 -1.66
N ASP A 186 14.53 -13.04 -1.80
CA ASP A 186 15.06 -13.50 -3.10
C ASP A 186 14.32 -14.72 -3.68
N GLY A 187 13.49 -15.39 -2.88
CA GLY A 187 12.75 -16.58 -3.28
C GLY A 187 13.57 -17.87 -3.26
N GLU A 188 14.78 -17.88 -2.69
CA GLU A 188 15.68 -19.04 -2.74
C GLU A 188 15.49 -20.01 -1.55
N SER A 189 14.84 -19.55 -0.48
CA SER A 189 14.69 -20.35 0.74
C SER A 189 13.32 -20.18 1.36
N VAL A 190 12.86 -21.24 2.03
CA VAL A 190 11.75 -21.17 2.98
C VAL A 190 12.32 -21.03 4.39
N LEU A 191 11.92 -19.96 5.06
CA LEU A 191 12.34 -19.62 6.41
C LEU A 191 11.21 -19.91 7.40
N ARG A 192 11.60 -20.22 8.64
CA ARG A 192 10.72 -20.46 9.79
C ARG A 192 11.12 -19.58 10.96
N ILE A 193 10.14 -19.01 11.65
CA ILE A 193 10.31 -18.28 12.92
C ILE A 193 9.25 -18.78 13.91
N ASP A 194 9.61 -18.89 15.19
CA ASP A 194 8.64 -19.09 16.27
C ASP A 194 8.03 -17.74 16.67
N LEU A 195 6.70 -17.62 16.69
CA LEU A 195 6.05 -16.33 16.96
C LEU A 195 6.22 -15.84 18.40
N ALA A 196 6.56 -16.73 19.33
CA ALA A 196 6.88 -16.37 20.71
C ALA A 196 8.34 -15.96 20.91
N ASP A 197 9.23 -16.42 20.03
CA ASP A 197 10.67 -16.19 20.10
C ASP A 197 11.18 -15.68 18.75
N TRP A 198 11.29 -14.35 18.66
CA TRP A 198 11.75 -13.61 17.48
C TRP A 198 13.27 -13.74 17.23
N GLY A 199 13.83 -14.91 17.54
CA GLY A 199 15.19 -15.28 17.20
C GLY A 199 15.46 -15.20 15.69
N SER A 200 16.69 -15.57 15.31
CA SER A 200 17.07 -15.57 13.90
C SER A 200 16.23 -16.59 13.11
N PRO A 201 15.69 -16.22 11.94
CA PRO A 201 14.94 -17.14 11.09
C PRO A 201 15.75 -18.38 10.75
N GLU A 202 15.13 -19.55 10.82
CA GLU A 202 15.70 -20.84 10.47
C GLU A 202 15.36 -21.19 9.02
N SER A 203 16.36 -21.49 8.19
CA SER A 203 16.11 -22.01 6.85
C SER A 203 15.69 -23.48 6.92
N VAL A 204 14.47 -23.79 6.52
CA VAL A 204 13.89 -25.14 6.61
C VAL A 204 13.85 -25.89 5.28
N ALA A 205 13.92 -25.18 4.14
CA ALA A 205 14.00 -25.78 2.82
C ALA A 205 14.61 -24.81 1.80
N HIS A 206 15.26 -25.35 0.77
CA HIS A 206 15.68 -24.59 -0.40
C HIS A 206 14.62 -24.74 -1.50
N VAL A 207 14.28 -23.63 -2.16
CA VAL A 207 13.29 -23.55 -3.24
C VAL A 207 13.77 -22.54 -4.29
N SER A 208 13.22 -22.56 -5.50
CA SER A 208 13.46 -21.50 -6.49
C SER A 208 12.14 -20.81 -6.82
N ALA A 209 11.83 -19.72 -6.14
CA ALA A 209 10.57 -18.99 -6.26
C ALA A 209 10.79 -17.46 -6.37
N PRO A 210 11.50 -16.98 -7.42
CA PRO A 210 11.86 -15.57 -7.56
C PRO A 210 10.70 -14.67 -8.03
N GLY A 211 9.53 -15.25 -8.34
CA GLY A 211 8.38 -14.54 -8.88
C GLY A 211 7.81 -13.53 -7.89
N LEU A 212 7.28 -12.41 -8.41
CA LEU A 212 6.73 -11.32 -7.58
C LEU A 212 5.47 -11.71 -6.80
N HIS A 213 4.84 -12.81 -7.18
CA HIS A 213 3.60 -13.31 -6.60
C HIS A 213 3.72 -14.74 -6.11
N ASP A 214 4.94 -15.29 -6.12
CA ASP A 214 5.21 -16.60 -5.57
C ASP A 214 4.89 -16.57 -4.07
N ARG A 215 4.32 -17.68 -3.58
CA ARG A 215 3.85 -17.75 -2.20
C ARG A 215 3.84 -19.18 -1.69
N LEU A 216 3.89 -19.31 -0.37
CA LEU A 216 3.55 -20.57 0.28
C LEU A 216 2.04 -20.70 0.43
N PHE A 217 1.58 -21.93 0.47
CA PHE A 217 0.22 -22.29 0.87
C PHE A 217 0.26 -23.68 1.51
N VAL A 218 -0.88 -24.09 2.07
CA VAL A 218 -1.01 -25.39 2.74
C VAL A 218 -1.99 -26.28 2.00
N ASN A 219 -1.67 -27.58 1.95
CA ASN A 219 -2.54 -28.60 1.39
C ASN A 219 -2.91 -29.61 2.48
N PRO A 220 -4.21 -29.86 2.75
CA PRO A 220 -4.62 -30.85 3.75
C PRO A 220 -4.29 -32.27 3.28
N ARG A 221 -3.92 -33.15 4.22
CA ARG A 221 -3.62 -34.56 3.94
C ARG A 221 -4.82 -35.47 4.24
N ASP A 222 -4.95 -36.54 3.46
CA ASP A 222 -5.83 -37.67 3.79
C ASP A 222 -5.34 -38.34 5.08
N GLY A 223 -6.11 -38.20 6.17
CA GLY A 223 -5.74 -38.72 7.49
C GLY A 223 -5.31 -37.66 8.52
N GLY A 224 -5.35 -36.38 8.15
CA GLY A 224 -5.06 -35.26 9.03
C GLY A 224 -3.62 -34.73 8.90
N GLY A 225 -3.42 -33.49 9.35
CA GLY A 225 -2.19 -32.74 9.12
C GLY A 225 -2.17 -32.02 7.77
N PHE A 226 -1.07 -31.31 7.51
CA PHE A 226 -0.93 -30.44 6.34
C PHE A 226 0.46 -30.57 5.73
N ASP A 227 0.52 -30.44 4.40
CA ASP A 227 1.75 -30.25 3.65
C ASP A 227 1.97 -28.76 3.38
N LEU A 228 3.22 -28.31 3.44
CA LEU A 228 3.62 -26.98 3.01
C LEU A 228 4.00 -27.06 1.54
N MET A 229 3.41 -26.19 0.75
CA MET A 229 3.58 -26.16 -0.70
C MET A 229 4.07 -24.78 -1.13
N VAL A 230 4.83 -24.72 -2.23
CA VAL A 230 5.17 -23.47 -2.90
C VAL A 230 4.36 -23.35 -4.20
N TYR A 231 3.79 -22.17 -4.41
CA TYR A 231 2.99 -21.84 -5.57
C TYR A 231 3.72 -20.75 -6.37
N ARG A 232 4.12 -21.07 -7.61
CA ARG A 232 4.88 -20.20 -8.50
C ARG A 232 3.99 -19.54 -9.54
N ASP A 233 4.27 -18.28 -9.84
CA ASP A 233 3.58 -17.52 -10.88
C ASP A 233 4.15 -17.86 -12.26
N GLU A 234 3.87 -19.06 -12.77
CA GLU A 234 4.20 -19.38 -14.16
C GLU A 234 3.09 -18.82 -15.08
N LEU A 235 3.45 -17.78 -15.84
CA LEU A 235 2.57 -17.10 -16.81
C LEU A 235 2.07 -18.02 -17.94
N GLU A 236 2.59 -19.24 -18.05
CA GLU A 236 2.20 -20.24 -19.05
C GLU A 236 1.41 -21.35 -18.37
N GLU A 237 0.10 -21.42 -18.68
CA GLU A 237 -0.95 -22.47 -18.59
C GLU A 237 -0.67 -23.92 -18.12
N ALA A 238 0.49 -24.27 -17.57
CA ALA A 238 0.82 -25.61 -17.10
C ALA A 238 0.46 -25.76 -15.61
N SER A 239 -0.62 -26.51 -15.34
CA SER A 239 -1.00 -27.13 -14.05
C SER A 239 -0.78 -26.30 -12.77
N ILE A 240 -1.91 -25.91 -12.17
CA ILE A 240 -2.09 -25.30 -10.84
C ILE A 240 -1.70 -26.31 -9.71
N GLU A 241 -0.59 -27.00 -9.84
CA GLU A 241 -0.11 -27.95 -8.83
C GLU A 241 1.11 -27.34 -8.14
N GLY A 242 0.95 -26.97 -6.86
CA GLY A 242 2.06 -26.50 -6.06
C GLY A 242 3.13 -27.58 -5.89
N GLU A 243 4.38 -27.16 -5.70
CA GLU A 243 5.48 -28.07 -5.40
C GLU A 243 5.54 -28.32 -3.89
N PRO A 244 5.61 -29.58 -3.41
CA PRO A 244 5.71 -29.87 -1.99
C PRO A 244 7.07 -29.43 -1.43
N VAL A 245 7.05 -28.70 -0.33
CA VAL A 245 8.23 -28.21 0.39
C VAL A 245 8.47 -29.05 1.64
N LEU A 246 7.47 -29.17 2.51
CA LEU A 246 7.54 -29.96 3.74
C LEU A 246 6.29 -30.83 3.85
N ALA A 247 6.48 -32.13 4.02
CA ALA A 247 5.37 -33.05 4.26
C ALA A 247 4.96 -33.04 5.73
N ASP A 248 3.65 -33.09 5.99
CA ASP A 248 3.05 -33.30 7.30
C ASP A 248 3.59 -32.37 8.40
N PHE A 249 3.84 -31.11 8.05
CA PHE A 249 4.61 -30.16 8.87
C PHE A 249 3.80 -29.51 9.99
N ALA A 250 2.46 -29.50 9.88
CA ALA A 250 1.57 -28.81 10.80
C ALA A 250 0.41 -29.68 11.29
N GLU A 251 0.00 -29.44 12.53
CA GLU A 251 -1.23 -30.01 13.11
C GLU A 251 -2.45 -29.17 12.73
N VAL A 252 -2.32 -27.84 12.75
CA VAL A 252 -3.36 -26.88 12.37
C VAL A 252 -2.76 -25.83 11.45
N ALA A 253 -3.42 -25.57 10.32
CA ALA A 253 -3.02 -24.56 9.36
C ALA A 253 -4.24 -23.81 8.78
N PRO A 254 -4.05 -22.55 8.34
CA PRO A 254 -5.10 -21.75 7.72
C PRO A 254 -5.42 -22.30 6.33
N LEU A 255 -6.65 -22.78 6.14
CA LEU A 255 -7.15 -23.15 4.81
C LEU A 255 -7.75 -21.94 4.13
N GLU A 256 -7.26 -21.63 2.94
CA GLU A 256 -7.87 -20.61 2.09
C GLU A 256 -9.28 -21.06 1.68
N SER A 257 -10.24 -20.14 1.71
CA SER A 257 -11.64 -20.45 1.37
C SER A 257 -11.80 -21.10 -0.01
N TRP A 258 -10.93 -20.73 -0.96
CA TRP A 258 -10.94 -21.31 -2.30
C TRP A 258 -10.42 -22.74 -2.35
N VAL A 259 -9.40 -23.06 -1.54
CA VAL A 259 -8.88 -24.42 -1.41
C VAL A 259 -9.94 -25.31 -0.76
N ASP A 260 -10.66 -24.80 0.22
CA ASP A 260 -11.78 -25.51 0.87
C ASP A 260 -12.94 -25.76 -0.11
N GLU A 261 -13.31 -24.76 -0.92
CA GLU A 261 -14.45 -24.86 -1.85
C GLU A 261 -14.15 -25.64 -3.15
N GLN A 262 -12.93 -25.53 -3.68
CA GLN A 262 -12.58 -26.00 -5.04
C GLN A 262 -11.41 -27.01 -5.05
N GLY A 263 -10.78 -27.28 -3.91
CA GLY A 263 -9.63 -28.19 -3.80
C GLY A 263 -8.33 -27.64 -4.40
N SER A 264 -8.29 -26.37 -4.80
CA SER A 264 -7.10 -25.74 -5.41
C SER A 264 -7.10 -24.22 -5.20
N PRO A 265 -5.93 -23.59 -5.05
CA PRO A 265 -5.85 -22.13 -4.94
C PRO A 265 -6.24 -21.45 -6.26
N MET A 266 -6.89 -20.28 -6.19
CA MET A 266 -7.27 -19.46 -7.37
C MET A 266 -6.07 -18.76 -8.06
N GLY A 267 -4.85 -19.21 -7.78
CA GLY A 267 -3.60 -18.63 -8.27
C GLY A 267 -2.77 -17.92 -7.19
N THR A 268 -1.65 -17.35 -7.62
CA THR A 268 -0.68 -16.56 -6.84
C THR A 268 -1.25 -15.21 -6.40
N TRP A 269 -2.08 -14.61 -7.27
CA TRP A 269 -2.58 -13.24 -7.11
C TRP A 269 -3.87 -13.12 -6.27
N TRP A 270 -4.70 -14.17 -6.25
CA TRP A 270 -6.03 -14.17 -5.65
C TRP A 270 -6.02 -14.68 -4.20
N ASN A 271 -5.22 -14.04 -3.35
CA ASN A 271 -5.04 -14.37 -1.93
C ASN A 271 -5.56 -13.27 -1.00
N PHE A 272 -6.75 -12.75 -1.35
CA PHE A 272 -7.51 -11.78 -0.56
C PHE A 272 -8.95 -12.26 -0.38
N GLY A 273 -9.64 -11.74 0.62
CA GLY A 273 -11.01 -12.15 0.96
C GLY A 273 -11.14 -12.43 2.45
N SER A 274 -11.93 -13.45 2.80
CA SER A 274 -12.06 -13.88 4.19
C SER A 274 -10.71 -14.33 4.73
N VAL A 275 -10.35 -13.85 5.92
CA VAL A 275 -9.11 -14.25 6.60
C VAL A 275 -9.40 -15.55 7.37
N PRO A 276 -8.68 -16.65 7.09
CA PRO A 276 -8.80 -17.87 7.86
C PRO A 276 -8.30 -17.66 9.30
N ALA A 277 -9.00 -18.23 10.26
CA ALA A 277 -8.62 -18.22 11.67
C ALA A 277 -8.06 -19.58 12.08
N ILE A 278 -7.02 -19.56 12.91
CA ILE A 278 -6.51 -20.74 13.59
C ILE A 278 -6.61 -20.54 15.10
N GLY A 279 -7.01 -21.58 15.83
CA GLY A 279 -7.25 -21.53 17.27
C GLY A 279 -8.71 -21.30 17.66
N GLU A 280 -8.92 -20.67 18.82
CA GLU A 280 -10.26 -20.49 19.39
C GLU A 280 -11.14 -19.53 18.57
N ALA A 281 -12.45 -19.77 18.59
CA ALA A 281 -13.41 -18.92 17.90
C ALA A 281 -13.45 -17.53 18.53
N SER A 282 -13.36 -16.50 17.71
CA SER A 282 -13.48 -15.10 18.11
C SER A 282 -14.78 -14.46 17.62
N ASP A 283 -15.20 -13.39 18.31
CA ASP A 283 -16.25 -12.49 17.84
C ASP A 283 -15.80 -11.66 16.63
N TRP A 284 -14.50 -11.53 16.38
CA TRP A 284 -13.98 -10.79 15.23
C TRP A 284 -13.87 -11.68 13.99
N ARG A 285 -14.27 -11.11 12.85
CA ARG A 285 -13.99 -11.63 11.51
C ARG A 285 -13.20 -10.63 10.70
N PHE A 286 -12.19 -11.11 10.00
CA PHE A 286 -11.33 -10.27 9.18
C PHE A 286 -11.48 -10.56 7.68
N PHE A 287 -11.31 -9.51 6.89
CA PHE A 287 -11.34 -9.57 5.43
C PHE A 287 -10.23 -8.69 4.85
N THR A 288 -9.49 -9.21 3.88
CA THR A 288 -8.53 -8.43 3.08
C THR A 288 -9.15 -8.01 1.75
N GLY A 289 -8.84 -6.79 1.32
CA GLY A 289 -9.32 -6.24 0.08
C GLY A 289 -8.36 -6.41 -1.09
N CYS A 290 -8.91 -6.49 -2.30
CA CYS A 290 -8.13 -6.58 -3.54
C CYS A 290 -7.21 -5.36 -3.81
N TRP A 291 -7.58 -4.18 -3.30
CA TRP A 291 -6.86 -2.92 -3.46
C TRP A 291 -6.21 -2.49 -2.15
N ALA A 292 -5.08 -1.82 -2.23
CA ALA A 292 -4.34 -1.33 -1.05
C ALA A 292 -5.17 -0.39 -0.16
N TRP A 293 -6.01 0.46 -0.75
CA TRP A 293 -6.91 1.34 0.00
C TRP A 293 -7.90 0.59 0.89
N LYS A 294 -8.35 -0.59 0.46
CA LYS A 294 -9.26 -1.43 1.25
C LYS A 294 -8.53 -2.09 2.42
N GLY A 295 -7.27 -2.47 2.19
CA GLY A 295 -6.39 -3.08 3.17
C GLY A 295 -7.04 -4.26 3.89
N ILE A 296 -7.00 -4.24 5.22
CA ILE A 296 -7.70 -5.19 6.10
C ILE A 296 -8.92 -4.53 6.76
N ARG A 297 -10.02 -5.26 6.83
CA ARG A 297 -11.25 -4.88 7.54
C ARG A 297 -11.53 -5.92 8.62
N GLY A 298 -11.79 -5.47 9.85
CA GLY A 298 -12.31 -6.30 10.93
C GLY A 298 -13.77 -5.95 11.22
N GLU A 299 -14.58 -6.95 11.55
CA GLU A 299 -15.96 -6.78 12.02
C GLU A 299 -16.17 -7.64 13.26
N ASN A 300 -16.54 -7.01 14.38
CA ASN A 300 -16.92 -7.71 15.60
C ASN A 300 -18.41 -8.04 15.56
N LEU A 301 -18.74 -9.33 15.51
CA LEU A 301 -20.11 -9.84 15.34
C LEU A 301 -20.99 -9.59 16.56
N ARG A 302 -20.40 -9.45 17.75
CA ARG A 302 -21.13 -9.24 18.99
C ARG A 302 -21.44 -7.76 19.21
N THR A 303 -20.47 -6.88 18.97
CA THR A 303 -20.60 -5.43 19.22
C THR A 303 -21.04 -4.63 17.99
N GLY A 304 -20.86 -5.18 16.79
CA GLY A 304 -21.05 -4.48 15.52
C GLY A 304 -19.93 -3.49 15.19
N GLU A 305 -18.84 -3.49 15.95
CA GLU A 305 -17.68 -2.64 15.67
C GLU A 305 -17.02 -3.01 14.34
N VAL A 306 -16.61 -2.00 13.57
CA VAL A 306 -15.92 -2.20 12.29
C VAL A 306 -14.65 -1.35 12.28
N VAL A 307 -13.52 -2.00 11.98
CA VAL A 307 -12.23 -1.34 11.75
C VAL A 307 -11.78 -1.53 10.31
N ARG A 308 -11.01 -0.58 9.79
CA ARG A 308 -10.36 -0.70 8.48
C ARG A 308 -8.99 -0.04 8.47
N PHE A 309 -7.97 -0.84 8.17
CA PHE A 309 -6.60 -0.37 8.03
C PHE A 309 -6.14 -0.58 6.59
N GLY A 310 -5.85 0.50 5.87
CA GLY A 310 -5.29 0.46 4.52
C GLY A 310 -4.18 1.48 4.35
N LEU A 311 -3.28 1.20 3.41
CA LEU A 311 -2.19 2.08 3.05
C LEU A 311 -2.06 2.24 1.53
N GLU A 312 -2.50 3.39 1.04
CA GLU A 312 -2.33 3.80 -0.34
C GLU A 312 -1.97 5.29 -0.39
N LEU A 313 -0.70 5.57 -0.66
CA LEU A 313 -0.10 6.89 -0.82
C LEU A 313 0.43 7.03 -2.26
N PRO A 314 0.69 8.26 -2.75
CA PRO A 314 1.32 8.47 -4.06
C PRO A 314 2.65 7.72 -4.28
N ILE A 315 3.33 7.34 -3.20
CA ILE A 315 4.63 6.67 -3.21
C ILE A 315 4.59 5.21 -2.73
N ALA A 316 3.45 4.75 -2.22
CA ALA A 316 3.33 3.43 -1.60
C ALA A 316 1.92 2.89 -1.76
N GLU A 317 1.79 1.79 -2.49
CA GLU A 317 0.55 1.02 -2.62
C GLU A 317 0.77 -0.34 -1.95
N TRP A 318 0.37 -0.49 -0.68
CA TRP A 318 0.57 -1.74 0.06
C TRP A 318 -0.72 -2.49 0.26
N ARG A 319 -0.84 -3.57 -0.52
CA ARG A 319 -1.93 -4.54 -0.41
C ARG A 319 -1.70 -5.46 0.77
N VAL A 320 -2.78 -5.89 1.41
CA VAL A 320 -2.74 -6.89 2.47
C VAL A 320 -3.13 -8.24 1.90
N ARG A 321 -2.27 -9.26 2.08
CA ARG A 321 -2.38 -10.59 1.47
C ARG A 321 -1.96 -11.68 2.45
N ASN A 322 -2.29 -12.94 2.14
CA ASN A 322 -1.85 -14.12 2.90
C ASN A 322 -2.09 -13.94 4.41
N ALA A 323 -3.28 -13.44 4.76
CA ALA A 323 -3.58 -13.10 6.14
C ALA A 323 -4.06 -14.34 6.91
N THR A 324 -3.67 -14.46 8.18
CA THR A 324 -4.13 -15.48 9.12
C THR A 324 -4.52 -14.81 10.44
N GLN A 325 -5.70 -15.11 10.97
CA GLN A 325 -6.14 -14.67 12.29
C GLN A 325 -5.68 -15.67 13.35
N LEU A 326 -5.09 -15.14 14.43
CA LEU A 326 -4.59 -15.88 15.59
C LEU A 326 -5.49 -15.65 16.82
N PRO A 327 -5.35 -16.46 17.89
CA PRO A 327 -6.00 -16.18 19.17
C PRO A 327 -5.64 -14.78 19.69
N GLY A 328 -6.57 -14.14 20.39
CA GLY A 328 -6.39 -12.75 20.82
C GLY A 328 -6.59 -11.72 19.69
N ASP A 329 -7.13 -12.15 18.54
CA ASP A 329 -7.47 -11.28 17.40
C ASP A 329 -6.30 -10.57 16.72
N TYR A 330 -5.09 -11.11 16.89
CA TYR A 330 -3.97 -10.74 16.05
C TYR A 330 -4.19 -11.23 14.63
N VAL A 331 -3.74 -10.43 13.66
CA VAL A 331 -3.69 -10.84 12.26
C VAL A 331 -2.26 -10.75 11.77
N VAL A 332 -1.72 -11.89 11.35
CA VAL A 332 -0.44 -11.95 10.62
C VAL A 332 -0.73 -11.90 9.13
N ALA A 333 -0.09 -11.00 8.40
CA ALA A 333 -0.33 -10.82 6.97
C ALA A 333 0.91 -10.32 6.23
N GLN A 334 0.92 -10.50 4.91
CA GLN A 334 1.85 -9.82 4.02
C GLN A 334 1.32 -8.43 3.66
N LEU A 335 2.16 -7.41 3.84
CA LEU A 335 1.92 -6.02 3.51
C LEU A 335 2.83 -5.58 2.35
N GLY A 336 2.23 -5.15 1.24
CA GLY A 336 2.99 -4.78 0.05
C GLY A 336 3.67 -5.99 -0.58
N ARG A 337 4.94 -5.84 -0.95
CA ARG A 337 5.69 -6.89 -1.65
C ARG A 337 6.28 -7.92 -0.70
N ASP A 338 6.95 -7.47 0.36
CA ASP A 338 7.90 -8.29 1.10
C ASP A 338 7.93 -8.00 2.61
N GLN A 339 6.86 -7.42 3.16
CA GLN A 339 6.78 -7.16 4.59
C GLN A 339 5.77 -8.13 5.20
N ILE A 340 6.17 -8.89 6.20
CA ILE A 340 5.26 -9.70 6.98
C ILE A 340 5.01 -8.95 8.27
N VAL A 341 3.75 -8.64 8.57
CA VAL A 341 3.34 -7.82 9.70
C VAL A 341 2.37 -8.57 10.60
N ALA A 342 2.39 -8.24 11.90
CA ALA A 342 1.30 -8.55 12.82
C ALA A 342 0.51 -7.29 13.13
N ILE A 343 -0.81 -7.41 13.19
CA ILE A 343 -1.73 -6.34 13.54
C ILE A 343 -2.54 -6.78 14.76
N ASP A 344 -2.50 -5.99 15.83
CA ASP A 344 -3.40 -6.11 16.96
C ASP A 344 -4.52 -5.09 16.79
N VAL A 345 -5.74 -5.58 16.59
CA VAL A 345 -6.91 -4.74 16.32
C VAL A 345 -7.44 -4.08 17.58
N GLU A 346 -7.32 -4.74 18.73
CA GLU A 346 -7.84 -4.23 20.00
C GLU A 346 -6.96 -3.09 20.50
N THR A 347 -5.64 -3.27 20.51
CA THR A 347 -4.69 -2.23 20.96
C THR A 347 -4.27 -1.29 19.84
N ARG A 348 -4.68 -1.55 18.60
CA ARG A 348 -4.34 -0.80 17.39
C ARG A 348 -2.84 -0.68 17.19
N ARG A 349 -2.14 -1.80 17.25
CA ARG A 349 -0.70 -1.88 17.02
C ARG A 349 -0.38 -2.62 15.74
N ILE A 350 0.75 -2.28 15.14
CA ILE A 350 1.32 -3.00 14.01
C ILE A 350 2.82 -3.17 14.19
N SER A 351 3.33 -4.36 13.89
CA SER A 351 4.77 -4.62 13.88
C SER A 351 5.20 -5.25 12.57
N LEU A 352 6.39 -4.90 12.10
CA LEU A 352 7.12 -5.66 11.10
C LEU A 352 7.74 -6.88 11.77
N LEU A 353 7.38 -8.08 11.31
CA LEU A 353 7.89 -9.35 11.84
C LEU A 353 9.12 -9.83 11.07
N ALA A 354 9.01 -9.82 9.74
CA ALA A 354 10.03 -10.34 8.85
C ALA A 354 9.96 -9.69 7.47
N ARG A 355 11.03 -9.88 6.68
CA ARG A 355 11.06 -9.53 5.26
C ARG A 355 10.99 -10.79 4.41
N GLY A 356 9.95 -10.88 3.59
CA GLY A 356 9.66 -12.06 2.78
C GLY A 356 8.22 -12.09 2.29
N GLN A 357 7.83 -13.20 1.66
CA GLN A 357 6.56 -13.33 0.95
C GLN A 357 5.82 -14.62 1.31
N GLY A 358 4.51 -14.65 1.07
CA GLY A 358 3.68 -15.83 1.28
C GLY A 358 3.71 -16.38 2.70
N PRO A 359 3.46 -15.56 3.76
CA PRO A 359 3.45 -16.04 5.12
C PRO A 359 2.35 -17.10 5.33
N VAL A 360 2.71 -18.18 6.01
CA VAL A 360 1.81 -19.24 6.47
C VAL A 360 2.08 -19.43 7.96
N VAL A 361 1.07 -19.17 8.79
CA VAL A 361 1.16 -19.37 10.25
C VAL A 361 0.48 -20.67 10.62
N VAL A 362 1.12 -21.50 11.43
CA VAL A 362 0.60 -22.83 11.79
C VAL A 362 0.81 -23.14 13.26
N VAL A 363 0.07 -24.13 13.76
CA VAL A 363 0.48 -24.91 14.93
C VAL A 363 1.38 -26.03 14.42
N PRO A 364 2.70 -25.97 14.65
CA PRO A 364 3.63 -26.97 14.14
C PRO A 364 3.35 -28.31 14.80
N LYS A 365 3.58 -29.43 14.09
CA LYS A 365 3.61 -30.72 14.78
C LYS A 365 4.75 -30.69 15.80
N ALA A 366 4.46 -31.14 17.02
CA ALA A 366 5.51 -31.42 17.99
C ALA A 366 6.53 -32.31 17.29
N SER A 367 7.79 -31.87 17.21
CA SER A 367 8.86 -32.59 16.54
C SER A 367 8.96 -33.98 17.15
N GLY A 368 8.33 -34.96 16.48
CA GLY A 368 8.65 -36.36 16.70
C GLY A 368 10.14 -36.47 16.40
N ALA A 369 10.90 -36.93 17.39
CA ALA A 369 12.31 -37.25 17.21
C ALA A 369 12.48 -37.90 15.84
N SER A 370 13.30 -37.25 15.01
CA SER A 370 13.69 -37.68 13.67
C SER A 370 13.73 -39.22 13.60
N ALA A 371 12.81 -39.82 12.85
CA ALA A 371 12.97 -41.19 12.42
C ALA A 371 14.08 -41.16 11.36
N GLU A 372 15.27 -41.61 11.76
CA GLU A 372 16.38 -42.00 10.88
C GLU A 372 15.96 -43.04 9.84
#